data_AF-A0A2R7JXW7-F1
#
_entry.id   AF-A0A2R7JXW7-F1
#
_cell.length_a   1.000
_cell.length_b   1.000
_cell.length_c   1.000
_cell.angle_alpha   90.00
_cell.angle_beta   90.00
_cell.angle_gamma   90.00
#
_symmetry.space_group_name_H-M   'P 1'
#
loop_
_entity.id
_entity.type
_entity.pdbx_description
1 polymer ?
#
loop_
_entity_poly.entity_id
_entity_poly.type
_entity_poly.pdbx_seq_one_letter_code
_entity_poly.pdbx_strand_id
1 'polypeptide(L)'
;PTTDIDKTNKLMTTLPTDTATSRMMVEVHYYSPWNFGGLTKDESWGKMFYYWGANYHSTTDTGRNATFGEETDLEKSFKLMKTQFVDKGIPVLLGEFGAIRRTTLTGDALTLHLASRAYYLKTVVKTAKANGLLPFYWDEGNLGNEGFGIFKRSDNTVFDTQALNALKDGLL
;
A
#
# COMPACT_ATOMS: atom_id res chain seq x y z
N PRO A 1 -10.04 13.44 -8.41
CA PRO A 1 -10.38 12.67 -7.19
C PRO A 1 -9.11 11.96 -6.68
N THR A 2 -8.70 12.16 -5.42
CA THR A 2 -7.43 11.61 -4.89
C THR A 2 -7.61 10.33 -4.07
N THR A 3 -8.81 9.70 -4.08
CA THR A 3 -9.16 8.42 -3.40
C THR A 3 -8.55 8.26 -1.99
N ASP A 4 -8.43 9.38 -1.28
CA ASP A 4 -7.62 9.55 -0.07
C ASP A 4 -8.44 9.26 1.19
N ILE A 5 -7.83 8.51 2.12
CA ILE A 5 -8.50 8.04 3.34
C ILE A 5 -8.91 9.20 4.26
N ASP A 6 -8.03 10.18 4.48
CA ASP A 6 -8.31 11.29 5.40
C ASP A 6 -9.43 12.19 4.86
N LYS A 7 -9.39 12.50 3.56
CA LYS A 7 -10.47 13.25 2.89
C LYS A 7 -11.77 12.47 2.90
N THR A 8 -11.74 11.17 2.65
CA THR A 8 -12.95 10.32 2.73
C THR A 8 -13.53 10.37 4.14
N ASN A 9 -12.67 10.24 5.16
CA ASN A 9 -13.07 10.35 6.56
C ASN A 9 -13.70 11.70 6.93
N LYS A 10 -13.17 12.78 6.36
CA LYS A 10 -13.65 14.13 6.65
C LYS A 10 -14.91 14.52 5.88
N LEU A 11 -15.03 14.10 4.63
CA LEU A 11 -16.00 14.65 3.68
C LEU A 11 -17.18 13.71 3.40
N MET A 12 -16.98 12.38 3.46
CA MET A 12 -18.00 11.40 3.11
C MET A 12 -18.72 10.89 4.36
N THR A 13 -19.53 11.75 4.98
CA THR A 13 -20.25 11.42 6.23
C THR A 13 -21.54 10.63 6.01
N THR A 14 -22.04 10.57 4.77
CA THR A 14 -23.24 9.81 4.37
C THR A 14 -23.03 9.16 3.00
N LEU A 15 -23.76 8.09 2.73
CA LEU A 15 -23.85 7.48 1.40
C LEU A 15 -24.98 8.15 0.58
N PRO A 16 -24.93 8.08 -0.76
CA PRO A 16 -26.08 8.39 -1.59
C PRO A 16 -27.32 7.60 -1.17
N THR A 17 -28.52 8.12 -1.44
CA THR A 17 -29.75 7.33 -1.23
C THR A 17 -29.86 6.26 -2.31
N ASP A 18 -30.10 5.02 -1.89
CA ASP A 18 -30.36 3.89 -2.78
C ASP A 18 -31.70 3.26 -2.42
N THR A 19 -32.48 2.90 -3.44
CA THR A 19 -33.74 2.15 -3.28
C THR A 19 -33.50 0.72 -2.80
N ALA A 20 -32.33 0.16 -3.11
CA ALA A 20 -31.94 -1.16 -2.64
C ALA A 20 -31.30 -1.09 -1.24
N THR A 21 -31.72 -1.99 -0.34
CA THR A 21 -31.18 -2.06 1.03
C THR A 21 -29.83 -2.77 1.04
N SER A 22 -28.82 -2.14 1.66
CA SER A 22 -27.50 -2.72 1.93
C SER A 22 -26.76 -3.21 0.67
N ARG A 23 -26.79 -2.41 -0.41
CA ARG A 23 -26.14 -2.72 -1.71
C ARG A 23 -24.98 -1.81 -2.09
N MET A 24 -24.47 -1.00 -1.16
CA MET A 24 -23.35 -0.09 -1.40
C MET A 24 -22.11 -0.47 -0.60
N MET A 25 -20.95 -0.18 -1.17
CA MET A 25 -19.63 -0.21 -0.54
C MET A 25 -18.94 1.15 -0.73
N VAL A 26 -17.89 1.40 0.04
CA VAL A 26 -16.99 2.55 -0.14
C VAL A 26 -15.67 2.07 -0.68
N GLU A 27 -15.04 2.84 -1.57
CA GLU A 27 -13.70 2.56 -2.08
C GLU A 27 -12.72 3.66 -1.67
N VAL A 28 -11.54 3.25 -1.22
CA VAL A 28 -10.37 4.11 -0.97
C VAL A 28 -9.11 3.45 -1.51
N HIS A 29 -8.05 4.23 -1.76
CA HIS A 29 -6.75 3.73 -2.19
C HIS A 29 -5.68 4.04 -1.15
N TYR A 30 -4.56 3.31 -1.16
CA TYR A 30 -3.47 3.50 -0.21
C TYR A 30 -2.08 3.35 -0.85
N TYR A 31 -1.40 4.48 -1.01
CA TYR A 31 -0.01 4.56 -1.49
C TYR A 31 0.90 5.30 -0.49
N SER A 32 0.44 5.45 0.75
CA SER A 32 1.18 6.16 1.79
C SER A 32 2.31 5.30 2.37
N PRO A 33 3.48 5.90 2.68
CA PRO A 33 3.88 7.25 2.31
C PRO A 33 4.26 7.29 0.81
N TRP A 34 3.83 8.32 0.09
CA TRP A 34 4.10 8.43 -1.36
C TRP A 34 5.59 8.36 -1.70
N ASN A 35 6.45 8.87 -0.81
CA ASN A 35 7.90 8.80 -0.89
C ASN A 35 8.43 7.37 -1.04
N PHE A 36 7.76 6.39 -0.43
CA PHE A 36 8.04 4.96 -0.60
C PHE A 36 7.18 4.35 -1.71
N GLY A 37 5.87 4.65 -1.70
CA GLY A 37 4.86 4.01 -2.55
C GLY A 37 5.05 4.26 -4.04
N GLY A 38 5.48 5.46 -4.47
CA GLY A 38 5.56 5.79 -5.90
C GLY A 38 6.43 6.98 -6.30
N LEU A 39 7.10 7.66 -5.37
CA LEU A 39 8.00 8.76 -5.72
C LEU A 39 9.23 8.24 -6.48
N THR A 40 9.46 8.69 -7.71
CA THR A 40 10.54 8.20 -8.61
C THR A 40 11.75 9.10 -8.69
N LYS A 41 11.68 10.30 -8.10
CA LYS A 41 12.82 11.23 -7.97
C LYS A 41 12.70 12.06 -6.70
N ASP A 42 13.83 12.51 -6.17
CA ASP A 42 13.82 13.48 -5.07
C ASP A 42 13.18 14.79 -5.55
N GLU A 43 12.33 15.36 -4.72
CA GLU A 43 11.63 16.61 -4.97
C GLU A 43 11.98 17.63 -3.88
N SER A 44 11.69 18.91 -4.13
CA SER A 44 11.94 19.97 -3.13
C SER A 44 11.15 19.77 -1.84
N TRP A 45 10.02 19.05 -1.88
CA TRP A 45 9.15 18.77 -0.75
C TRP A 45 9.45 17.44 -0.05
N GLY A 46 10.32 16.59 -0.61
CA GLY A 46 10.59 15.27 -0.02
C GLY A 46 11.54 14.40 -0.84
N LYS A 47 12.23 13.49 -0.14
CA LYS A 47 13.14 12.52 -0.76
C LYS A 47 12.47 11.17 -0.95
N MET A 48 12.92 10.40 -1.92
CA MET A 48 12.51 9.00 -2.05
C MET A 48 12.91 8.22 -0.81
N PHE A 49 11.98 7.40 -0.32
CA PHE A 49 12.25 6.37 0.67
C PHE A 49 12.54 5.06 -0.07
N TYR A 50 13.66 4.43 0.27
CA TYR A 50 14.02 3.10 -0.22
C TYR A 50 13.63 2.03 0.78
N TYR A 51 13.50 2.40 2.06
CA TYR A 51 13.26 1.49 3.15
C TYR A 51 12.12 2.00 4.04
N TRP A 52 11.24 1.10 4.41
CA TRP A 52 10.01 1.27 5.17
C TRP A 52 9.85 0.11 6.15
N GLY A 53 9.37 0.41 7.35
CA GLY A 53 9.16 -0.54 8.43
C GLY A 53 10.34 -0.48 9.39
N ALA A 54 10.05 -0.38 10.69
CA ALA A 54 11.04 -0.07 11.71
C ALA A 54 12.25 -1.04 11.73
N ASN A 55 12.03 -2.30 11.37
CA ASN A 55 13.06 -3.35 11.34
C ASN A 55 13.76 -3.50 9.98
N TYR A 56 13.45 -2.65 9.01
CA TYR A 56 14.01 -2.68 7.65
C TYR A 56 14.75 -1.39 7.28
N HIS A 57 15.01 -0.53 8.25
CA HIS A 57 15.80 0.69 8.05
C HIS A 57 17.26 0.35 7.77
N SER A 58 17.86 1.09 6.83
CA SER A 58 19.29 1.06 6.57
C SER A 58 20.04 1.78 7.67
N THR A 59 21.23 1.28 8.00
CA THR A 59 22.19 1.94 8.90
C THR A 59 23.25 2.75 8.15
N THR A 60 23.34 2.63 6.82
CA THR A 60 24.38 3.26 6.01
C THR A 60 23.90 4.47 5.21
N ASP A 61 22.72 4.36 4.58
CA ASP A 61 22.09 5.44 3.81
C ASP A 61 20.77 5.87 4.47
N THR A 62 20.85 6.20 5.75
CA THR A 62 19.72 6.53 6.64
C THR A 62 18.80 7.63 6.10
N GLY A 63 19.30 8.53 5.25
CA GLY A 63 18.50 9.52 4.53
C GLY A 63 17.48 8.94 3.55
N ARG A 64 17.46 7.63 3.35
CA ARG A 64 16.50 6.87 2.52
C ARG A 64 15.52 6.02 3.34
N ASN A 65 15.63 6.04 4.67
CA ASN A 65 14.64 5.44 5.55
C ASN A 65 13.36 6.30 5.55
N ALA A 66 12.21 5.64 5.65
CA ALA A 66 10.96 6.32 5.92
C ALA A 66 11.03 7.03 7.27
N THR A 67 10.61 8.30 7.29
CA THR A 67 10.56 9.11 8.51
C THR A 67 9.12 9.38 8.98
N PHE A 68 8.14 8.90 8.21
CA PHE A 68 6.71 8.98 8.48
C PHE A 68 5.96 7.93 7.65
N GLY A 69 4.69 7.70 7.97
CA GLY A 69 3.82 6.81 7.19
C GLY A 69 4.13 5.33 7.42
N GLU A 70 4.72 4.99 8.57
CA GLU A 70 5.08 3.61 8.92
C GLU A 70 3.90 2.85 9.55
N GLU A 71 4.16 1.78 10.32
CA GLU A 71 3.10 0.85 10.78
C GLU A 71 1.99 1.55 11.58
N THR A 72 2.36 2.48 12.46
CA THR A 72 1.40 3.21 13.31
C THR A 72 0.47 4.10 12.47
N ASP A 73 0.99 4.76 11.44
CA ASP A 73 0.21 5.63 10.58
C ASP A 73 -0.72 4.81 9.68
N LEU A 74 -0.24 3.68 9.15
CA LEU A 74 -1.05 2.70 8.43
C LEU A 74 -2.24 2.21 9.27
N GLU A 75 -1.99 1.75 10.50
CA GLU A 75 -3.05 1.30 11.41
C GLU A 75 -4.06 2.41 11.70
N LYS A 76 -3.57 3.62 11.96
CA LYS A 76 -4.42 4.79 12.18
C LYS A 76 -5.31 5.06 10.97
N SER A 77 -4.76 5.07 9.77
CA SER A 77 -5.53 5.31 8.53
C SER A 77 -6.63 4.28 8.33
N PHE A 78 -6.34 2.98 8.47
CA PHE A 78 -7.37 1.96 8.23
C PHE A 78 -8.43 1.92 9.33
N LYS A 79 -8.07 2.26 10.57
CA LYS A 79 -9.03 2.41 11.67
C LYS A 79 -10.04 3.53 11.44
N LEU A 80 -9.70 4.59 10.70
CA LEU A 80 -10.66 5.63 10.30
C LEU A 80 -11.77 5.03 9.44
N MET A 81 -11.40 4.25 8.41
CA MET A 81 -12.37 3.60 7.52
C MET A 81 -13.19 2.54 8.24
N LYS A 82 -12.56 1.80 9.16
CA LYS A 82 -13.28 0.86 10.02
C LYS A 82 -14.38 1.55 10.83
N THR A 83 -14.02 2.61 11.55
CA THR A 83 -14.93 3.34 12.44
C THR A 83 -16.05 4.03 11.64
N GLN A 84 -15.72 4.59 10.49
CA GLN A 84 -16.68 5.36 9.71
C GLN A 84 -17.67 4.49 8.95
N PHE A 85 -17.23 3.34 8.41
CA PHE A 85 -18.00 2.52 7.48
C PHE A 85 -18.16 1.07 7.93
N VAL A 86 -17.07 0.34 8.16
CA VAL A 86 -17.11 -1.11 8.44
C VAL A 86 -17.96 -1.41 9.68
N ASP A 87 -17.76 -0.66 10.76
CA ASP A 87 -18.51 -0.83 12.03
C ASP A 87 -20.00 -0.48 11.90
N LYS A 88 -20.39 0.17 10.79
CA LYS A 88 -21.78 0.50 10.45
C LYS A 88 -22.36 -0.44 9.39
N GLY A 89 -21.66 -1.55 9.08
CA GLY A 89 -22.10 -2.54 8.11
C GLY A 89 -21.90 -2.14 6.65
N ILE A 90 -21.08 -1.12 6.36
CA ILE A 90 -20.73 -0.70 5.01
C ILE A 90 -19.33 -1.26 4.68
N PRO A 91 -19.20 -2.22 3.76
CA PRO A 91 -17.89 -2.75 3.38
C PRO A 91 -17.02 -1.68 2.73
N VAL A 92 -15.71 -1.78 2.97
CA VAL A 92 -14.71 -0.87 2.39
C VAL A 92 -13.78 -1.67 1.48
N LEU A 93 -13.76 -1.29 0.21
CA LEU A 93 -12.78 -1.73 -0.77
C LEU A 93 -11.52 -0.87 -0.61
N LEU A 94 -10.39 -1.49 -0.31
CA LEU A 94 -9.09 -0.89 -0.56
C LEU A 94 -8.75 -1.22 -2.02
N GLY A 95 -9.30 -0.42 -2.94
CA GLY A 95 -9.33 -0.73 -4.37
C GLY A 95 -7.95 -0.74 -5.03
N GLU A 96 -7.00 0.01 -4.47
CA GLU A 96 -5.61 0.00 -4.89
C GLU A 96 -4.69 0.16 -3.70
N PHE A 97 -3.59 -0.58 -3.71
CA PHE A 97 -2.41 -0.29 -2.92
C PHE A 97 -1.16 -0.90 -3.56
N GLY A 98 0.00 -0.38 -3.19
CA GLY A 98 1.27 -0.97 -3.57
C GLY A 98 2.45 -0.08 -3.24
N ALA A 99 3.64 -0.63 -3.48
CA ALA A 99 4.87 0.14 -3.52
C ALA A 99 5.70 -0.31 -4.74
N ILE A 100 6.27 0.66 -5.45
CA ILE A 100 7.10 0.42 -6.62
C ILE A 100 8.37 -0.38 -6.28
N ARG A 101 8.80 -1.23 -7.20
CA ARG A 101 10.10 -1.92 -7.13
C ARG A 101 11.22 -1.01 -7.66
N ARG A 102 12.31 -0.82 -6.92
CA ARG A 102 13.44 0.06 -7.32
C ARG A 102 14.65 -0.77 -7.76
N THR A 103 14.68 -1.19 -9.02
CA THR A 103 15.77 -2.04 -9.57
C THR A 103 17.00 -1.26 -10.02
N THR A 104 17.01 0.06 -9.89
CA THR A 104 18.23 0.87 -10.01
C THR A 104 19.14 0.78 -8.80
N LEU A 105 18.61 0.32 -7.64
CA LEU A 105 19.41 -0.06 -6.50
C LEU A 105 20.19 -1.35 -6.80
N THR A 106 21.34 -1.52 -6.15
CA THR A 106 22.21 -2.69 -6.31
C THR A 106 22.74 -3.18 -4.96
N GLY A 107 23.21 -4.42 -4.90
CA GLY A 107 23.84 -4.99 -3.69
C GLY A 107 22.92 -4.98 -2.48
N ASP A 108 23.47 -4.67 -1.30
CA ASP A 108 22.75 -4.71 -0.03
C ASP A 108 21.56 -3.74 0.01
N ALA A 109 21.67 -2.59 -0.64
CA ALA A 109 20.57 -1.61 -0.74
C ALA A 109 19.37 -2.20 -1.50
N LEU A 110 19.60 -2.93 -2.60
CA LEU A 110 18.52 -3.62 -3.31
C LEU A 110 17.90 -4.72 -2.45
N THR A 111 18.73 -5.54 -1.81
CA THR A 111 18.26 -6.62 -0.93
C THR A 111 17.36 -6.08 0.18
N LEU A 112 17.79 -5.02 0.87
CA LEU A 112 17.04 -4.39 1.94
C LEU A 112 15.75 -3.72 1.43
N HIS A 113 15.82 -3.01 0.29
CA HIS A 113 14.64 -2.41 -0.34
C HIS A 113 13.58 -3.46 -0.69
N LEU A 114 13.97 -4.60 -1.27
CA LEU A 114 13.04 -5.66 -1.63
C LEU A 114 12.43 -6.34 -0.39
N ALA A 115 13.23 -6.56 0.66
CA ALA A 115 12.74 -7.08 1.93
C ALA A 115 11.75 -6.11 2.60
N SER A 116 12.07 -4.81 2.61
CA SER A 116 11.21 -3.74 3.09
C SER A 116 9.90 -3.66 2.30
N ARG A 117 9.96 -3.68 0.96
CA ARG A 117 8.78 -3.66 0.08
C ARG A 117 7.89 -4.87 0.34
N ALA A 118 8.46 -6.06 0.47
CA ALA A 118 7.69 -7.25 0.81
C ALA A 118 7.01 -7.10 2.18
N TYR A 119 7.72 -6.58 3.19
CA TYR A 119 7.13 -6.32 4.51
C TYR A 119 6.01 -5.27 4.46
N TYR A 120 6.16 -4.20 3.68
CA TYR A 120 5.09 -3.22 3.45
C TYR A 120 3.84 -3.89 2.88
N LEU A 121 3.96 -4.66 1.80
CA LEU A 121 2.82 -5.33 1.16
C LEU A 121 2.12 -6.29 2.12
N LYS A 122 2.88 -7.10 2.86
CA LYS A 122 2.35 -7.99 3.89
C LYS A 122 1.59 -7.22 4.97
N THR A 123 2.18 -6.12 5.47
CA THR A 123 1.60 -5.33 6.56
C THR A 123 0.34 -4.62 6.11
N VAL A 124 0.31 -4.04 4.90
CA VAL A 124 -0.90 -3.43 4.34
C VAL A 124 -2.04 -4.45 4.24
N VAL A 125 -1.80 -5.64 3.66
CA VAL A 125 -2.85 -6.68 3.56
C VAL A 125 -3.34 -7.11 4.94
N LYS A 126 -2.41 -7.36 5.88
CA LYS A 126 -2.74 -7.80 7.24
C LYS A 126 -3.57 -6.76 7.99
N THR A 127 -3.15 -5.50 7.94
CA THR A 127 -3.83 -4.39 8.62
C THR A 127 -5.17 -4.08 7.97
N ALA A 128 -5.29 -4.16 6.64
CA ALA A 128 -6.57 -4.02 5.92
C ALA A 128 -7.58 -5.08 6.39
N LYS A 129 -7.18 -6.35 6.35
CA LYS A 129 -8.01 -7.47 6.79
C LYS A 129 -8.44 -7.32 8.25
N ALA A 130 -7.51 -6.97 9.15
CA ALA A 130 -7.81 -6.76 10.56
C ALA A 130 -8.84 -5.63 10.81
N ASN A 131 -8.91 -4.66 9.91
CA ASN A 131 -9.84 -3.54 9.97
C ASN A 131 -11.10 -3.72 9.09
N GLY A 132 -11.27 -4.88 8.44
CA GLY A 132 -12.43 -5.21 7.59
C GLY A 132 -12.42 -4.54 6.22
N LEU A 133 -11.26 -4.05 5.77
CA LEU A 133 -11.05 -3.56 4.41
C LEU A 133 -10.71 -4.75 3.49
N LEU A 134 -11.12 -4.65 2.23
CA LEU A 134 -10.85 -5.65 1.19
C LEU A 134 -9.67 -5.16 0.31
N PRO A 135 -8.44 -5.68 0.48
CA PRO A 135 -7.25 -5.17 -0.21
C PRO A 135 -7.09 -5.72 -1.64
N PHE A 136 -7.00 -4.81 -2.61
CA PHE A 136 -6.72 -5.09 -4.01
C PHE A 136 -5.37 -4.49 -4.41
N TYR A 137 -4.42 -5.36 -4.72
CA TYR A 137 -3.08 -4.96 -5.13
C TYR A 137 -3.11 -4.33 -6.52
N TRP A 138 -2.46 -3.18 -6.69
CA TRP A 138 -2.30 -2.56 -7.99
C TRP A 138 -1.16 -3.23 -8.77
N ASP A 139 -1.51 -3.96 -9.83
CA ASP A 139 -0.57 -4.51 -10.81
C ASP A 139 -0.88 -3.89 -12.18
N GLU A 140 0.04 -3.06 -12.67
CA GLU A 140 0.00 -2.42 -13.98
C GLU A 140 0.76 -3.20 -15.07
N GLY A 141 1.46 -4.28 -14.68
CA GLY A 141 2.16 -5.19 -15.58
C GLY A 141 3.60 -4.79 -15.93
N ASN A 142 4.11 -3.67 -15.42
CA ASN A 142 5.51 -3.30 -15.59
C ASN A 142 6.39 -4.11 -14.63
N LEU A 143 7.32 -4.89 -15.17
CA LEU A 143 8.27 -5.72 -14.41
C LEU A 143 9.62 -5.03 -14.16
N GLY A 144 9.83 -3.86 -14.76
CA GLY A 144 11.07 -3.10 -14.69
C GLY A 144 11.21 -2.24 -13.43
N ASN A 145 12.14 -1.30 -13.50
CA ASN A 145 12.28 -0.27 -12.47
C ASN A 145 10.98 0.52 -12.32
N GLU A 146 10.66 0.88 -11.09
CA GLU A 146 9.50 1.68 -10.69
C GLU A 146 8.15 1.03 -11.01
N GLY A 147 8.12 -0.28 -11.27
CA GLY A 147 6.89 -1.03 -11.54
C GLY A 147 6.25 -1.69 -10.31
N PHE A 148 4.97 -2.04 -10.43
CA PHE A 148 4.21 -2.87 -9.49
C PHE A 148 3.92 -4.28 -10.04
N GLY A 149 4.27 -4.59 -11.29
CA GLY A 149 3.94 -5.89 -11.90
C GLY A 149 4.52 -7.08 -11.13
N ILE A 150 3.66 -8.02 -10.71
CA ILE A 150 4.05 -9.28 -10.08
C ILE A 150 3.91 -10.48 -11.02
N PHE A 151 3.11 -10.36 -12.09
CA PHE A 151 2.94 -11.39 -13.11
C PHE A 151 3.53 -10.96 -14.46
N LYS A 152 4.26 -11.87 -15.11
CA LYS A 152 4.66 -11.70 -16.50
C LYS A 152 3.51 -12.09 -17.42
N ARG A 153 2.77 -11.07 -17.86
CA ARG A 153 1.54 -11.24 -18.65
C ARG A 153 1.76 -11.87 -20.03
N SER A 154 2.98 -11.80 -20.57
CA SER A 154 3.29 -12.35 -21.89
C SER A 154 3.43 -13.87 -21.92
N ASP A 155 3.68 -14.53 -20.78
CA ASP A 155 3.78 -15.99 -20.70
C ASP A 155 3.02 -16.62 -19.51
N ASN A 156 2.18 -15.83 -18.83
CA ASN A 156 1.33 -16.26 -17.71
C ASN A 156 2.13 -16.86 -16.54
N THR A 157 3.32 -16.29 -16.25
CA THR A 157 4.17 -16.73 -15.12
C THR A 157 4.23 -15.72 -13.99
N VAL A 158 4.59 -16.17 -12.79
CA VAL A 158 4.87 -15.30 -11.64
C VAL A 158 6.29 -14.74 -11.79
N PHE A 159 6.41 -13.42 -11.84
CA PHE A 159 7.71 -12.73 -11.91
C PHE A 159 8.22 -12.38 -10.51
N ASP A 160 7.41 -11.68 -9.71
CA ASP A 160 7.79 -11.25 -8.36
C ASP A 160 7.20 -12.17 -7.30
N THR A 161 7.84 -13.33 -7.14
CA THR A 161 7.41 -14.34 -6.16
C THR A 161 7.49 -13.80 -4.73
N GLN A 162 8.42 -12.88 -4.43
CA GLN A 162 8.57 -12.31 -3.09
C GLN A 162 7.37 -11.42 -2.74
N ALA A 163 6.96 -10.53 -3.65
CA ALA A 163 5.77 -9.71 -3.47
C ALA A 163 4.50 -10.58 -3.37
N LEU A 164 4.35 -11.57 -4.26
CA LEU A 164 3.19 -12.48 -4.23
C LEU A 164 3.11 -13.24 -2.90
N ASN A 165 4.22 -13.75 -2.38
CA ASN A 165 4.25 -14.43 -1.09
C ASN A 165 3.93 -13.46 0.06
N ALA A 166 4.45 -12.24 0.04
CA ALA A 166 4.11 -11.23 1.04
C ALA A 166 2.60 -10.91 1.08
N LEU A 167 1.97 -10.76 -0.08
CA LEU A 167 0.53 -10.55 -0.21
C LEU A 167 -0.24 -11.74 0.40
N LYS A 168 0.16 -12.97 0.08
CA LYS A 168 -0.46 -14.19 0.63
C LYS A 168 -0.26 -14.31 2.14
N ASP A 169 0.94 -14.03 2.63
CA ASP A 169 1.28 -14.07 4.05
C ASP A 169 0.49 -13.05 4.87
N GLY A 170 0.12 -11.91 4.27
CA GLY A 170 -0.76 -10.93 4.91
C GLY A 170 -2.20 -11.43 5.09
N LEU A 171 -2.61 -12.47 4.35
CA LEU A 171 -3.93 -13.10 4.47
C LEU A 171 -3.99 -14.14 5.60
N LEU A 172 -2.86 -14.60 6.13
CA LEU A 172 -2.80 -15.56 7.25
C LEU A 172 -3.05 -14.84 8.57
#